data_AF-A0AAV0I8G8-F1
#
_entry.id   AF-A0AAV0I8G8-F1
#
_cell.length_a   1.000
_cell.length_b   1.000
_cell.length_c   1.000
_cell.angle_alpha   90.00
_cell.angle_beta   90.00
_cell.angle_gamma   90.00
#
_symmetry.space_group_name_H-M   'P 1'
#
loop_
_entity.id
_entity.type
_entity.pdbx_description
1 polymer ?
#
loop_
_entity_poly.entity_id
_entity_poly.type
_entity_poly.pdbx_seq_one_letter_code
_entity_poly.pdbx_strand_id
1 'polypeptide(L)'
;MKPAAAFLPALILLSTLASAASPPPPVLDARGHPVHSGTLYNILPAAAAAAHHGGGLTLDVIANHSHAACKLGVFQDGNPSSPGLPVKIFLAAGEEVRGPSSVPTATDVNIQFAASSTCARSTVWKLGRFDRDARKWFVVDGGERASTPGRRPPPESLFKIVKEGKNHQVLFKIVFCPSAAACKDVGIFVDGKTGYRRLALVDHGPLLVQFKKA
;
A
#
# COMPACT_ATOMS: atom_id res chain seq x y z
N MET A 1 -45.26 19.01 65.71
CA MET A 1 -43.87 19.09 65.20
C MET A 1 -43.61 17.86 64.34
N LYS A 2 -43.35 18.03 63.04
CA LYS A 2 -42.86 16.98 62.11
C LYS A 2 -41.96 17.68 61.09
N PRO A 3 -40.68 17.30 60.91
CA PRO A 3 -39.84 17.90 59.88
C PRO A 3 -40.07 17.20 58.55
N ALA A 4 -40.17 17.97 57.47
CA ALA A 4 -40.17 17.46 56.11
C ALA A 4 -38.71 17.24 55.68
N ALA A 5 -38.36 16.00 55.33
CA ALA A 5 -37.06 15.66 54.76
C ALA A 5 -37.11 15.89 53.25
N ALA A 6 -36.30 16.83 52.75
CA ALA A 6 -36.09 17.04 51.33
C ALA A 6 -35.03 16.07 50.80
N PHE A 7 -35.40 15.20 49.87
CA PHE A 7 -34.47 14.34 49.13
C PHE A 7 -34.02 15.07 47.86
N LEU A 8 -32.73 15.40 47.76
CA LEU A 8 -32.10 15.82 46.51
C LEU A 8 -31.66 14.58 45.71
N PRO A 9 -31.99 14.46 44.41
CA PRO A 9 -31.46 13.39 43.58
C PRO A 9 -30.02 13.71 43.17
N ALA A 10 -29.08 12.83 43.50
CA ALA A 10 -27.71 12.92 43.01
C ALA A 10 -27.65 12.49 41.54
N LEU A 11 -27.39 13.44 40.64
CA LEU A 11 -27.17 13.20 39.22
C LEU A 11 -25.76 12.64 39.02
N ILE A 12 -25.64 11.31 38.89
CA ILE A 12 -24.37 10.65 38.57
C ILE A 12 -24.08 10.84 37.09
N LEU A 13 -23.21 11.80 36.74
CA LEU A 13 -22.65 11.91 35.39
C LEU A 13 -21.66 10.75 35.16
N LEU A 14 -22.08 9.74 34.40
CA LEU A 14 -21.16 8.77 33.79
C LEU A 14 -20.39 9.46 32.67
N SER A 15 -19.16 9.89 32.95
CA SER A 15 -18.23 10.37 31.93
C SER A 15 -17.70 9.19 31.12
N THR A 16 -18.22 9.00 29.91
CA THR A 16 -17.63 8.07 28.93
C THR A 16 -16.30 8.65 28.46
N LEU A 17 -15.18 8.18 29.01
CA LEU A 17 -13.85 8.42 28.49
C LEU A 17 -13.76 7.75 27.10
N ALA A 18 -13.99 8.52 26.05
CA ALA A 18 -13.65 8.11 24.69
C ALA A 18 -12.11 7.99 24.63
N SER A 19 -11.61 6.76 24.56
CA SER A 19 -10.19 6.51 24.32
C SER A 19 -9.85 6.96 22.90
N ALA A 20 -9.23 8.13 22.77
CA ALA A 20 -8.68 8.57 21.50
C ALA A 20 -7.48 7.67 21.17
N ALA A 21 -7.67 6.76 20.21
CA ALA A 21 -6.56 5.95 19.69
C ALA A 21 -5.48 6.88 19.11
N SER A 22 -4.22 6.65 19.47
CA SER A 22 -3.10 7.39 18.89
C SER A 22 -3.06 7.19 17.38
N PRO A 23 -2.76 8.23 16.58
CA PRO A 23 -2.67 8.09 15.14
C PRO A 23 -1.59 7.07 14.75
N PRO A 24 -1.75 6.33 13.65
CA PRO A 24 -0.76 5.36 13.21
C PRO A 24 0.60 6.04 12.95
N PRO A 25 1.72 5.39 13.31
CA PRO A 25 3.04 5.94 13.04
C PRO A 25 3.29 6.04 11.52
N PRO A 26 4.18 6.95 11.07
CA PRO A 26 4.47 7.10 9.66
C PRO A 26 5.22 5.89 9.10
N VAL A 27 5.03 5.63 7.81
CA VAL A 27 5.93 4.80 7.01
C VAL A 27 7.28 5.53 6.95
N LEU A 28 8.38 4.77 7.09
CA LEU A 28 9.73 5.31 7.11
C LEU A 28 10.52 4.84 5.89
N ASP A 29 11.42 5.68 5.40
CA ASP A 29 12.40 5.33 4.37
C ASP A 29 13.56 4.53 4.96
N ALA A 30 14.43 3.98 4.11
CA ALA A 30 15.56 3.16 4.52
C ALA A 30 16.60 3.91 5.39
N ARG A 31 16.49 5.25 5.50
CA ARG A 31 17.30 6.09 6.40
C ARG A 31 16.56 6.47 7.68
N GLY A 32 15.33 5.98 7.88
CA GLY A 32 14.50 6.26 9.07
C GLY A 32 13.71 7.56 9.00
N HIS A 33 13.66 8.25 7.85
CA HIS A 33 12.86 9.47 7.70
C HIS A 33 11.43 9.14 7.25
N PRO A 34 10.41 9.95 7.61
CA PRO A 34 9.06 9.75 7.11
C PRO A 34 8.98 9.73 5.57
N VAL A 35 8.22 8.78 5.04
CA VAL A 35 7.80 8.75 3.64
C VAL A 35 6.75 9.83 3.44
N HIS A 36 6.97 10.71 2.48
CA HIS A 36 6.06 11.82 2.19
C HIS A 36 5.19 11.53 0.97
N SER A 37 3.91 11.87 1.07
CA SER A 37 2.94 11.77 -0.01
C SER A 37 3.42 12.54 -1.24
N GLY A 38 3.28 11.95 -2.44
CA GLY A 38 3.68 12.55 -3.71
C GLY A 38 5.19 12.63 -3.98
N THR A 39 6.04 12.24 -3.03
CA THR A 39 7.51 12.18 -3.19
C THR A 39 7.92 10.86 -3.85
N LEU A 40 9.04 10.88 -4.59
CA LEU A 40 9.55 9.73 -5.32
C LEU A 40 10.34 8.78 -4.41
N TYR A 41 9.98 7.50 -4.44
CA TYR A 41 10.68 6.42 -3.75
C TYR A 41 10.79 5.18 -4.64
N ASN A 42 11.93 4.52 -4.66
CA ASN A 42 12.03 3.14 -5.13
C ASN A 42 11.57 2.20 -4.02
N ILE A 43 10.80 1.16 -4.37
CA ILE A 43 10.43 0.06 -3.47
C ILE A 43 11.42 -1.08 -3.71
N LEU A 44 12.23 -1.37 -2.70
CA LEU A 44 13.30 -2.36 -2.77
C LEU A 44 13.00 -3.53 -1.82
N PRO A 45 13.36 -4.77 -2.19
CA PRO A 45 13.34 -5.88 -1.26
C PRO A 45 14.22 -5.59 -0.04
N ALA A 46 13.75 -5.96 1.14
CA ALA A 46 14.51 -5.82 2.37
C ALA A 46 15.81 -6.63 2.33
N ALA A 47 16.95 -6.06 2.73
CA ALA A 47 18.29 -6.65 2.57
C ALA A 47 18.44 -8.10 3.12
N ALA A 48 17.85 -8.42 4.27
CA ALA A 48 17.86 -9.79 4.83
C ALA A 48 17.05 -10.80 3.99
N ALA A 49 16.16 -10.31 3.14
CA ALA A 49 15.38 -11.08 2.15
C ALA A 49 15.88 -10.86 0.71
N ALA A 50 16.97 -10.12 0.49
CA ALA A 50 17.42 -9.70 -0.84
C ALA A 50 18.43 -10.66 -1.50
N ALA A 51 19.10 -11.52 -0.72
CA ALA A 51 20.24 -12.31 -1.20
C ALA A 51 19.92 -13.26 -2.39
N HIS A 52 18.65 -13.58 -2.64
CA HIS A 52 18.24 -14.51 -3.71
C HIS A 52 16.98 -14.08 -4.50
N HIS A 53 16.50 -12.84 -4.34
CA HIS A 53 15.10 -12.54 -4.65
C HIS A 53 14.81 -11.47 -5.70
N GLY A 54 15.78 -10.82 -6.35
CA GLY A 54 15.54 -9.82 -7.41
C GLY A 54 15.71 -8.37 -6.92
N GLY A 55 15.57 -7.41 -7.84
CA GLY A 55 15.74 -5.97 -7.61
C GLY A 55 14.47 -5.25 -7.17
N GLY A 56 14.42 -3.95 -7.43
CA GLY A 56 13.26 -3.10 -7.18
C GLY A 56 12.06 -3.40 -8.08
N LEU A 57 10.95 -2.71 -7.82
CA LEU A 57 9.71 -2.93 -8.56
C LEU A 57 9.66 -2.13 -9.86
N THR A 58 9.08 -2.71 -10.90
CA THR A 58 8.98 -2.13 -12.25
C THR A 58 7.62 -2.41 -12.90
N LEU A 59 7.37 -1.79 -14.04
CA LEU A 59 6.24 -2.07 -14.93
C LEU A 59 6.73 -2.85 -16.14
N ASP A 60 5.99 -3.88 -16.52
CA ASP A 60 6.25 -4.63 -17.74
C ASP A 60 4.96 -5.16 -18.36
N VAL A 61 5.02 -5.59 -19.61
CA VAL A 61 3.89 -6.12 -20.37
C VAL A 61 3.53 -7.52 -19.87
N ILE A 62 2.25 -7.75 -19.60
CA ILE A 62 1.73 -9.10 -19.33
C ILE A 62 1.63 -9.83 -20.68
N ALA A 63 2.45 -10.86 -20.89
CA ALA A 63 2.73 -11.47 -22.18
C ALA A 63 1.51 -11.75 -23.10
N ASN A 64 1.71 -11.39 -24.38
CA ASN A 64 1.18 -11.93 -25.65
C ASN A 64 -0.32 -12.13 -25.85
N HIS A 65 -1.01 -11.04 -26.17
CA HIS A 65 -1.81 -11.02 -27.40
C HIS A 65 -1.57 -9.69 -28.12
N SER A 66 -1.43 -9.69 -29.43
CA SER A 66 -1.11 -8.53 -30.30
C SER A 66 -2.13 -7.38 -30.22
N HIS A 67 -3.25 -7.55 -29.52
CA HIS A 67 -4.23 -6.51 -29.19
C HIS A 67 -4.18 -6.05 -27.71
N ALA A 68 -3.24 -6.57 -26.92
CA ALA A 68 -3.07 -6.38 -25.47
C ALA A 68 -1.81 -5.60 -25.09
N ALA A 69 -1.21 -4.85 -26.03
CA ALA A 69 0.03 -4.07 -25.86
C ALA A 69 0.02 -3.08 -24.67
N CYS A 70 -1.12 -2.92 -23.99
CA CYS A 70 -1.34 -1.97 -22.90
C CYS A 70 -1.92 -2.57 -21.63
N LYS A 71 -1.65 -3.85 -21.37
CA LYS A 71 -1.87 -4.47 -20.07
C LYS A 71 -0.53 -4.58 -19.35
N LEU A 72 -0.23 -3.61 -18.50
CA LEU A 72 1.01 -3.65 -17.72
C LEU A 72 0.75 -4.28 -16.36
N GLY A 73 1.65 -5.18 -15.97
CA GLY A 73 1.71 -5.74 -14.64
C GLY A 73 2.73 -4.98 -13.80
N VAL A 74 2.63 -5.18 -12.48
CA VAL A 74 3.70 -4.78 -11.57
C VAL A 74 4.61 -5.98 -11.36
N PHE A 75 5.90 -5.80 -11.63
CA PHE A 75 6.91 -6.84 -11.58
C PHE A 75 8.01 -6.46 -10.59
N GLN A 76 8.74 -7.47 -10.14
CA GLN A 76 10.04 -7.31 -9.52
C GLN A 76 11.12 -7.52 -10.58
N ASP A 77 12.05 -6.59 -10.68
CA ASP A 77 13.18 -6.71 -11.59
C ASP A 77 14.01 -7.96 -11.26
N GLY A 78 14.44 -8.69 -12.28
CA GLY A 78 15.28 -9.87 -12.10
C GLY A 78 16.70 -9.51 -11.65
N ASN A 79 17.19 -8.31 -11.97
CA ASN A 79 18.50 -7.82 -11.60
C ASN A 79 18.50 -7.27 -10.16
N PRO A 80 19.19 -7.89 -9.19
CA PRO A 80 19.21 -7.45 -7.79
C PRO A 80 19.75 -6.03 -7.58
N SER A 81 20.58 -5.53 -8.51
CA SER A 81 21.13 -4.18 -8.46
C SER A 81 20.19 -3.11 -9.06
N SER A 82 19.14 -3.54 -9.76
CA SER A 82 18.18 -2.60 -10.34
C SER A 82 17.34 -1.94 -9.25
N PRO A 83 17.27 -0.59 -9.19
CA PRO A 83 16.39 0.09 -8.26
C PRO A 83 14.91 -0.01 -8.69
N GLY A 84 14.62 -0.51 -9.89
CA GLY A 84 13.29 -0.47 -10.50
C GLY A 84 12.84 0.95 -10.81
N LEU A 85 11.53 1.11 -11.06
CA LEU A 85 10.90 2.40 -11.30
C LEU A 85 10.48 3.06 -9.98
N PRO A 86 10.71 4.38 -9.81
CA PRO A 86 10.24 5.08 -8.62
C PRO A 86 8.72 5.18 -8.61
N VAL A 87 8.13 5.20 -7.42
CA VAL A 87 6.72 5.41 -7.17
C VAL A 87 6.48 6.70 -6.38
N LYS A 88 5.27 7.24 -6.52
CA LYS A 88 4.67 8.19 -5.59
C LYS A 88 3.56 7.47 -4.82
N ILE A 89 3.49 7.72 -3.52
CA ILE A 89 2.42 7.22 -2.66
C ILE A 89 1.50 8.39 -2.34
N PHE A 90 0.20 8.20 -2.44
CA PHE A 90 -0.80 9.23 -2.17
C PHE A 90 -1.82 8.72 -1.15
N LEU A 91 -2.21 9.58 -0.21
CA LEU A 91 -3.30 9.28 0.71
C LEU A 91 -4.63 9.21 -0.05
N ALA A 92 -5.40 8.13 0.16
CA ALA A 92 -6.62 7.89 -0.59
C ALA A 92 -7.79 8.83 -0.23
N ALA A 93 -7.75 9.44 0.96
CA ALA A 93 -8.83 10.30 1.44
C ALA A 93 -8.96 11.62 0.64
N GLY A 94 -8.00 11.96 -0.22
CA GLY A 94 -7.99 13.22 -0.95
C GLY A 94 -8.00 14.43 -0.02
N GLU A 95 -7.57 14.26 1.24
CA GLU A 95 -7.53 15.34 2.22
C GLU A 95 -6.64 16.46 1.70
N GLU A 96 -7.10 17.69 1.88
CA GLU A 96 -6.33 18.89 1.61
C GLU A 96 -5.22 18.99 2.67
N VAL A 97 -4.16 18.20 2.51
CA VAL A 97 -3.06 18.24 3.45
C VAL A 97 -2.25 19.50 3.18
N ARG A 98 -2.30 20.42 4.15
CA ARG A 98 -1.46 21.63 4.14
C ARG A 98 -0.01 21.22 4.42
N GLY A 99 0.81 21.19 3.38
CA GLY A 99 2.24 20.86 3.46
C GLY A 99 2.56 19.39 3.18
N PRO A 100 3.83 18.98 3.31
CA PRO A 100 4.26 17.62 3.01
C PRO A 100 3.67 16.64 4.04
N SER A 101 2.62 15.91 3.63
CA SER A 101 1.99 14.89 4.46
C SER A 101 2.85 13.63 4.56
N SER A 102 3.22 13.23 5.77
CA SER A 102 3.80 11.89 5.98
C SER A 102 2.74 10.83 5.77
N VAL A 103 3.08 9.74 5.09
CA VAL A 103 2.18 8.60 4.87
C VAL A 103 2.06 7.78 6.16
N PRO A 104 0.90 7.69 6.81
CA PRO A 104 0.73 6.83 7.98
C PRO A 104 0.69 5.35 7.60
N THR A 105 1.17 4.49 8.50
CA THR A 105 1.02 3.03 8.35
C THR A 105 -0.45 2.61 8.45
N ALA A 106 -0.78 1.48 7.81
CA ALA A 106 -2.13 0.86 7.83
C ALA A 106 -3.29 1.77 7.35
N THR A 107 -2.97 2.85 6.63
CA THR A 107 -3.92 3.76 6.00
C THR A 107 -4.06 3.46 4.51
N ASP A 108 -5.26 3.67 3.96
CA ASP A 108 -5.52 3.49 2.53
C ASP A 108 -4.70 4.49 1.70
N VAL A 109 -3.93 3.96 0.76
CA VAL A 109 -3.08 4.72 -0.16
C VAL A 109 -3.29 4.25 -1.60
N ASN A 110 -3.02 5.16 -2.54
CA ASN A 110 -2.76 4.82 -3.92
C ASN A 110 -1.24 4.82 -4.16
N ILE A 111 -0.75 3.84 -4.91
CA ILE A 111 0.66 3.74 -5.30
C ILE A 111 0.71 3.97 -6.80
N GLN A 112 1.59 4.86 -7.28
CA GLN A 112 1.69 5.21 -8.69
C GLN A 112 3.14 5.19 -9.13
N PHE A 113 3.47 4.46 -10.20
CA PHE A 113 4.79 4.60 -10.81
C PHE A 113 4.95 5.97 -11.46
N ALA A 114 6.09 6.62 -11.20
CA ALA A 114 6.50 7.84 -11.87
C ALA A 114 7.14 7.51 -13.23
N ALA A 115 6.34 6.95 -14.11
CA ALA A 115 6.69 6.62 -15.48
C ALA A 115 5.59 7.13 -16.42
N SER A 116 5.96 7.50 -17.64
CA SER A 116 4.99 7.62 -18.72
C SER A 116 4.88 6.27 -19.42
N SER A 117 3.65 5.89 -19.76
CA SER A 117 3.39 4.73 -20.58
C SER A 117 2.88 5.21 -21.94
N THR A 118 3.39 4.63 -23.02
CA THR A 118 2.87 4.84 -24.39
C THR A 118 1.41 4.42 -24.52
N CYS A 119 0.90 3.67 -23.54
CA CYS A 119 -0.48 3.19 -23.49
C CYS A 119 -1.52 4.24 -23.10
N ALA A 120 -1.12 5.47 -22.76
CA ALA A 120 -2.03 6.52 -22.29
C ALA A 120 -2.96 6.04 -21.14
N ARG A 121 -2.46 5.11 -20.31
CA ARG A 121 -3.15 4.60 -19.12
C ARG A 121 -2.47 5.11 -17.86
N SER A 122 -3.26 5.22 -16.81
CA SER A 122 -2.78 5.52 -15.46
C SER A 122 -1.79 4.45 -15.00
N THR A 123 -0.66 4.88 -14.43
CA THR A 123 0.33 4.00 -13.77
C THR A 123 0.02 3.76 -12.30
N VAL A 124 -1.17 4.18 -11.84
CA VAL A 124 -1.67 3.87 -10.50
C VAL A 124 -1.95 2.37 -10.42
N TRP A 125 -1.49 1.77 -9.33
CA TRP A 125 -1.68 0.36 -9.06
C TRP A 125 -3.13 0.06 -8.75
N LYS A 126 -3.57 -1.12 -9.17
CA LYS A 126 -4.82 -1.72 -8.72
C LYS A 126 -4.72 -3.24 -8.68
N LEU A 127 -5.66 -3.87 -7.98
CA LEU A 127 -5.89 -5.29 -8.10
C LEU A 127 -6.56 -5.60 -9.44
N GLY A 128 -5.94 -6.48 -10.22
CA GLY A 128 -6.47 -6.97 -11.49
C GLY A 128 -7.66 -7.90 -11.30
N ARG A 129 -8.18 -8.46 -12.40
CA ARG A 129 -9.16 -9.56 -12.32
C ARG A 129 -8.45 -10.84 -11.88
N PHE A 130 -9.19 -11.77 -11.27
CA PHE A 130 -8.65 -13.08 -10.93
C PHE A 130 -8.15 -13.80 -12.18
N ASP A 131 -6.89 -14.19 -12.17
CA ASP A 131 -6.28 -15.01 -13.19
C ASP A 131 -6.57 -16.48 -12.87
N ARG A 132 -7.37 -17.13 -13.73
CA ARG A 132 -7.83 -18.50 -13.52
C ARG A 132 -6.71 -19.52 -13.71
N ASP A 133 -5.75 -19.24 -14.59
CA ASP A 133 -4.67 -20.15 -14.93
C ASP A 133 -3.62 -20.15 -13.82
N ALA A 134 -3.22 -18.96 -13.37
CA ALA A 134 -2.28 -18.80 -12.26
C ALA A 134 -2.95 -19.00 -10.89
N ARG A 135 -4.29 -18.99 -10.82
CA ARG A 135 -5.08 -18.98 -9.58
C ARG A 135 -4.61 -17.88 -8.61
N LYS A 136 -4.47 -16.67 -9.14
CA LYS A 136 -3.93 -15.51 -8.40
C LYS A 136 -4.67 -14.23 -8.77
N TRP A 137 -4.66 -13.30 -7.81
CA TRP A 137 -5.02 -11.90 -8.07
C TRP A 137 -3.72 -11.11 -8.21
N PHE A 138 -3.46 -10.56 -9.39
CA PHE A 138 -2.24 -9.80 -9.67
C PHE A 138 -2.43 -8.30 -9.43
N VAL A 139 -1.34 -7.63 -9.06
CA VAL A 139 -1.27 -6.16 -9.06
C VAL A 139 -0.89 -5.70 -10.46
N VAL A 140 -1.67 -4.77 -11.00
CA VAL A 140 -1.55 -4.26 -12.36
C VAL A 140 -1.67 -2.73 -12.38
N ASP A 141 -1.38 -2.11 -13.51
CA ASP A 141 -1.60 -0.69 -13.73
C ASP A 141 -3.06 -0.36 -14.07
N GLY A 142 -3.34 0.91 -14.35
CA GLY A 142 -4.66 1.38 -14.77
C GLY A 142 -5.65 1.53 -13.63
N GLY A 143 -5.18 1.72 -12.41
CA GLY A 143 -5.98 2.17 -11.27
C GLY A 143 -6.30 3.65 -11.32
N GLU A 144 -7.12 4.10 -10.37
CA GLU A 144 -7.46 5.51 -10.18
C GLU A 144 -6.97 5.98 -8.80
N ARG A 145 -6.51 7.22 -8.73
CA ARG A 145 -6.21 7.90 -7.47
C ARG A 145 -7.22 9.02 -7.23
N ALA A 146 -7.30 9.49 -5.99
CA ALA A 146 -8.10 10.67 -5.69
C ALA A 146 -7.52 11.86 -6.46
N SER A 147 -8.33 12.45 -7.34
CA SER A 147 -8.01 13.65 -8.10
C SER A 147 -8.71 14.90 -7.53
N THR A 148 -9.82 14.69 -6.82
CA THR A 148 -10.63 15.73 -6.20
C THR A 148 -10.83 15.40 -4.71
N PRO A 149 -10.74 16.39 -3.81
CA PRO A 149 -11.07 16.18 -2.40
C PRO A 149 -12.45 15.56 -2.22
N GLY A 150 -12.58 14.61 -1.29
CA GLY A 150 -13.84 13.92 -0.99
C GLY A 150 -14.26 12.81 -1.96
N ARG A 151 -13.63 12.66 -3.15
CA ARG A 151 -13.86 11.52 -4.04
C ARG A 151 -12.95 10.36 -3.65
N ARG A 152 -13.51 9.30 -3.08
CA ARG A 152 -12.75 8.09 -2.78
C ARG A 152 -12.38 7.36 -4.09
N PRO A 153 -11.13 6.88 -4.24
CA PRO A 153 -10.76 6.01 -5.34
C PRO A 153 -11.54 4.68 -5.30
N PRO A 154 -11.62 3.96 -6.43
CA PRO A 154 -12.15 2.59 -6.46
C PRO A 154 -11.42 1.68 -5.46
N PRO A 155 -12.13 0.80 -4.71
CA PRO A 155 -11.52 -0.06 -3.69
C PRO A 155 -10.37 -0.92 -4.21
N GLU A 156 -10.40 -1.36 -5.46
CA GLU A 156 -9.33 -2.14 -6.08
C GLU A 156 -8.01 -1.35 -6.23
N SER A 157 -8.05 -0.02 -6.15
CA SER A 157 -6.86 0.85 -6.21
C SER A 157 -6.34 1.23 -4.82
N LEU A 158 -6.94 0.70 -3.75
CA LEU A 158 -6.58 0.99 -2.36
C LEU A 158 -5.68 -0.11 -1.80
N PHE A 159 -4.48 0.29 -1.38
CA PHE A 159 -3.52 -0.56 -0.69
C PHE A 159 -3.21 0.02 0.67
N LYS A 160 -2.57 -0.77 1.53
CA LYS A 160 -2.00 -0.28 2.80
C LYS A 160 -0.54 -0.70 2.91
N ILE A 161 0.25 0.16 3.55
CA ILE A 161 1.64 -0.14 3.90
C ILE A 161 1.66 -0.40 5.40
N VAL A 162 2.07 -1.61 5.79
CA VAL A 162 2.04 -2.07 7.18
C VAL A 162 3.46 -2.34 7.63
N LYS A 163 3.81 -1.89 8.84
CA LYS A 163 5.11 -2.19 9.44
C LYS A 163 5.21 -3.68 9.71
N GLU A 164 6.34 -4.28 9.36
CA GLU A 164 6.62 -5.70 9.57
C GLU A 164 7.95 -5.85 10.34
N GLY A 165 8.09 -6.92 11.13
CA GLY A 165 9.30 -7.19 11.91
C GLY A 165 9.30 -6.62 13.35
N LYS A 166 10.32 -6.99 14.12
CA LYS A 166 10.53 -6.58 15.52
C LYS A 166 11.63 -5.50 15.60
N ASN A 167 11.57 -4.62 16.61
CA ASN A 167 12.59 -3.60 16.94
C ASN A 167 12.84 -2.52 15.85
N HIS A 168 14.05 -1.93 15.84
CA HIS A 168 14.51 -0.82 14.98
C HIS A 168 14.60 -1.12 13.47
N GLN A 169 14.15 -2.29 13.01
CA GLN A 169 14.16 -2.61 11.59
C GLN A 169 13.07 -1.82 10.86
N VAL A 170 13.46 -1.10 9.81
CA VAL A 170 12.55 -0.31 8.98
C VAL A 170 12.05 -1.17 7.84
N LEU A 171 11.20 -2.15 8.15
CA LEU A 171 10.63 -3.09 7.19
C LEU A 171 9.12 -2.89 7.10
N PHE A 172 8.61 -2.99 5.87
CA PHE A 172 7.19 -2.89 5.60
C PHE A 172 6.75 -4.03 4.68
N LYS A 173 5.45 -4.28 4.67
CA LYS A 173 4.78 -5.03 3.62
C LYS A 173 3.62 -4.23 3.06
N ILE A 174 3.29 -4.52 1.81
CA ILE A 174 2.11 -3.96 1.14
C ILE A 174 0.99 -4.99 1.28
N VAL A 175 -0.21 -4.54 1.64
CA VAL A 175 -1.39 -5.38 1.76
C VAL A 175 -2.55 -4.79 0.98
N PHE A 176 -3.47 -5.65 0.55
CA PHE A 176 -4.75 -5.28 -0.04
C PHE A 176 -5.88 -5.74 0.89
N CYS A 177 -6.81 -4.84 1.22
CA CYS A 177 -7.87 -5.11 2.18
C CYS A 177 -9.25 -5.06 1.50
N PRO A 178 -9.80 -6.20 1.04
CA PRO A 178 -11.14 -6.22 0.45
C PRO A 178 -12.25 -5.82 1.44
N SER A 179 -11.96 -5.85 2.75
CA SER A 179 -12.82 -5.33 3.79
C SER A 179 -11.99 -4.73 4.93
N ALA A 180 -12.61 -3.98 5.84
CA ALA A 180 -11.93 -3.43 7.01
C ALA A 180 -11.33 -4.51 7.94
N ALA A 181 -11.94 -5.71 7.96
CA ALA A 181 -11.57 -6.79 8.87
C ALA A 181 -10.60 -7.81 8.29
N ALA A 182 -10.39 -7.81 6.96
CA ALA A 182 -9.57 -8.82 6.29
C ALA A 182 -8.65 -8.18 5.25
N CYS A 183 -7.35 -8.41 5.41
CA CYS A 183 -6.31 -8.01 4.48
C CYS A 183 -5.52 -9.22 3.98
N LYS A 184 -5.08 -9.15 2.73
CA LYS A 184 -4.19 -10.13 2.09
C LYS A 184 -2.84 -9.47 1.80
N ASP A 185 -1.79 -10.23 2.04
CA ASP A 185 -0.43 -9.79 1.78
C ASP A 185 -0.15 -9.73 0.28
N VAL A 186 0.63 -8.74 -0.15
CA VAL A 186 1.18 -8.67 -1.51
C VAL A 186 2.59 -9.27 -1.50
N GLY A 187 2.82 -10.24 -2.38
CA GLY A 187 4.08 -10.96 -2.51
C GLY A 187 4.48 -11.17 -3.97
N ILE A 188 5.54 -11.96 -4.17
CA ILE A 188 6.05 -12.31 -5.50
C ILE A 188 5.49 -13.67 -5.93
N PHE A 189 4.84 -13.68 -7.09
CA PHE A 189 4.53 -14.87 -7.84
C PHE A 189 5.53 -15.02 -8.97
N VAL A 190 6.26 -16.15 -9.01
CA VAL A 190 7.16 -16.47 -10.11
C VAL A 190 6.41 -17.35 -11.10
N ASP A 191 6.23 -16.85 -12.32
CA ASP A 191 5.66 -17.62 -13.42
C ASP A 191 6.64 -18.74 -13.81
N GLY A 192 6.22 -19.99 -13.66
CA GLY A 192 7.07 -21.15 -13.93
C GLY A 192 7.45 -21.34 -15.40
N LYS A 193 6.74 -20.70 -16.35
CA LYS A 193 7.03 -20.79 -17.79
C LYS A 193 7.98 -19.69 -18.24
N THR A 194 7.78 -18.47 -17.75
CA THR A 194 8.54 -17.28 -18.21
C THR A 194 9.64 -16.86 -17.25
N GLY A 195 9.60 -17.31 -15.99
CA GLY A 195 10.45 -16.83 -14.91
C GLY A 195 10.08 -15.43 -14.41
N TYR A 196 9.04 -14.81 -14.95
CA TYR A 196 8.63 -13.47 -14.56
C TYR A 196 8.13 -13.40 -13.13
N ARG A 197 8.54 -12.35 -12.42
CA ARG A 197 8.28 -12.15 -11.00
C ARG A 197 7.20 -11.10 -10.82
N ARG A 198 5.94 -11.52 -10.81
CA ARG A 198 4.76 -10.64 -10.77
C ARG A 198 4.32 -10.39 -9.33
N LEU A 199 3.87 -9.19 -9.03
CA LEU A 199 3.22 -8.91 -7.74
C LEU A 199 1.81 -9.49 -7.71
N ALA A 200 1.48 -10.22 -6.65
CA ALA A 200 0.19 -10.86 -6.48
C ALA A 200 -0.23 -10.92 -5.01
N LEU A 201 -1.52 -11.14 -4.76
CA LEU A 201 -1.98 -11.54 -3.43
C LEU A 201 -1.46 -12.94 -3.10
N VAL A 202 -0.90 -13.08 -1.92
CA VAL A 202 -0.34 -14.33 -1.40
C VAL A 202 -0.95 -14.66 -0.04
N ASP A 203 -1.03 -15.96 0.27
CA ASP A 203 -1.49 -16.42 1.58
C ASP A 203 -0.35 -16.41 2.62
N HIS A 204 0.89 -16.59 2.16
CA HIS A 204 2.10 -16.59 2.98
C HIS A 204 3.27 -15.94 2.21
N GLY A 205 4.27 -15.46 2.94
CA GLY A 205 5.49 -14.89 2.35
C GLY A 205 5.25 -13.53 1.67
N PRO A 206 4.82 -12.50 2.42
CA PRO A 206 4.77 -11.14 1.88
C PRO A 206 6.12 -10.72 1.32
N LEU A 207 6.10 -9.87 0.28
CA LEU A 207 7.32 -9.17 -0.11
C LEU A 207 7.63 -8.12 0.95
N LEU A 208 8.69 -8.36 1.72
CA LEU A 208 9.21 -7.37 2.67
C LEU A 208 9.98 -6.31 1.90
N VAL A 209 9.62 -5.05 2.11
CA VAL A 209 10.14 -3.91 1.37
C VAL A 209 10.71 -2.82 2.27
N GLN A 210 11.60 -2.05 1.68
CA GLN A 210 12.06 -0.76 2.17
C GLN A 210 11.83 0.30 1.10
N PHE A 211 11.62 1.54 1.55
CA PHE A 211 11.48 2.68 0.65
C PHE A 211 12.81 3.42 0.58
N LYS A 212 13.39 3.53 -0.60
CA LYS A 212 14.58 4.35 -0.84
C LYS A 212 14.14 5.61 -1.57
N LYS A 213 14.34 6.78 -0.98
CA LYS A 213 14.06 8.05 -1.67
C LYS A 213 14.87 8.10 -2.97
N ALA A 214 14.18 8.31 -4.09
CA ALA A 214 14.76 8.35 -5.43
C ALA A 214 15.42 9.71 -5.71
#